data_AF-A0AAE3FJ12-F1
#
_entry.id   AF-A0AAE3FJ12-F1
#
_cell.length_a   1.000
_cell.length_b   1.000
_cell.length_c   1.000
_cell.angle_alpha   90.00
_cell.angle_beta   90.00
_cell.angle_gamma   90.00
#
_symmetry.space_group_name_H-M   'P 1'
#
loop_
_entity.id
_entity.type
_entity.pdbx_description
1 polymer ?
#
loop_
_entity_poly.entity_id
_entity_poly.type
_entity_poly.pdbx_seq_one_letter_code
_entity_poly.pdbx_strand_id
1 'polypeptide(L)'
;MVYREKIKLQSRDRAVSFHDVTEQVKEAVKRSGVKDGIAVVYSHHTTCSVITQECAFDMSMTGLETLQQDLVNVFEEWIPTCRYEGMYLHPGRKALDFAESVGEDNFGCHNTDAHLRSSVIGRNVT
;
A
#
# COMPACT_ATOMS: atom_id res chain seq x y z
N MET A 1 -16.52 -8.76 -21.79
CA MET A 1 -17.09 -7.60 -21.05
C MET A 1 -16.02 -7.10 -20.09
N VAL A 2 -15.83 -5.79 -19.95
CA VAL A 2 -14.86 -5.20 -19.01
C VAL A 2 -15.61 -4.25 -18.09
N TYR A 3 -15.48 -4.45 -16.79
CA TYR A 3 -16.04 -3.59 -15.75
C TYR A 3 -14.90 -3.00 -14.91
N ARG A 4 -14.99 -1.72 -14.57
CA ARG A 4 -13.97 -1.03 -13.78
C ARG A 4 -14.62 -0.13 -12.75
N GLU A 5 -14.17 -0.24 -11.52
CA GLU A 5 -14.58 0.60 -10.40
C GLU A 5 -13.34 1.08 -9.63
N LYS A 6 -13.48 2.15 -8.84
CA LYS A 6 -12.42 2.66 -7.96
C LYS A 6 -12.90 2.63 -6.52
N ILE A 7 -12.10 2.04 -5.65
CA ILE A 7 -12.29 2.08 -4.20
C ILE A 7 -11.39 3.19 -3.66
N LYS A 8 -11.96 4.16 -2.95
CA LYS A 8 -11.20 5.23 -2.29
C LYS A 8 -10.88 4.80 -0.87
N LEU A 9 -9.60 4.89 -0.50
CA LEU A 9 -9.09 4.54 0.81
C LEU A 9 -8.32 5.74 1.37
N GLN A 10 -8.29 5.85 2.70
CA GLN A 10 -7.53 6.86 3.40
C GLN A 10 -6.73 6.17 4.51
N SER A 11 -5.41 6.20 4.39
CA SER A 11 -4.51 5.67 5.41
C SER A 11 -4.45 6.59 6.63
N ARG A 12 -4.07 6.02 7.76
CA ARG A 12 -3.68 6.78 8.96
C ARG A 12 -2.40 7.55 8.65
N ASP A 13 -2.35 8.83 9.01
CA ASP A 13 -1.16 9.64 8.79
C ASP A 13 0.04 9.03 9.54
N ARG A 14 1.17 8.92 8.84
CA ARG A 14 2.46 8.40 9.38
C ARG A 14 2.42 6.98 9.97
N ALA A 15 1.41 6.18 9.65
CA ALA A 15 1.31 4.79 10.10
C ALA A 15 0.96 3.85 8.96
N VAL A 16 1.56 2.65 8.97
CA VAL A 16 1.17 1.58 8.04
C VAL A 16 -0.29 1.23 8.31
N SER A 17 -1.08 1.19 7.23
CA SER A 17 -2.52 0.93 7.29
C SER A 17 -2.85 -0.26 6.40
N PHE A 18 -3.61 -1.20 6.96
CA PHE A 18 -4.24 -2.28 6.21
C PHE A 18 -5.72 -1.97 6.08
N HIS A 19 -6.25 -2.13 4.86
CA HIS A 19 -7.66 -1.96 4.56
C HIS A 19 -8.18 -3.24 3.95
N ASP A 20 -9.11 -3.91 4.64
CA ASP A 20 -9.87 -4.99 4.01
C ASP A 20 -10.85 -4.40 2.99
N VAL A 21 -10.67 -4.79 1.72
CA VAL A 21 -11.51 -4.37 0.59
C VAL A 21 -12.35 -5.51 0.03
N THR A 22 -12.39 -6.66 0.72
CA THR A 22 -13.02 -7.89 0.23
C THR A 22 -14.49 -7.68 -0.13
N GLU A 23 -15.26 -7.03 0.75
CA GLU A 23 -16.69 -6.80 0.50
C GLU A 23 -16.90 -5.79 -0.64
N GLN A 24 -16.13 -4.71 -0.70
CA GLN A 24 -16.19 -3.74 -1.79
C GLN A 24 -15.88 -4.39 -3.16
N VAL A 25 -14.91 -5.32 -3.20
CA VAL A 25 -14.58 -6.09 -4.41
C VAL A 25 -15.70 -7.06 -4.78
N LYS A 26 -16.25 -7.82 -3.82
CA LYS A 26 -17.41 -8.71 -4.06
C LYS A 26 -18.60 -7.96 -4.62
N GLU A 27 -18.90 -6.79 -4.06
CA GLU A 27 -19.97 -5.94 -4.55
C GLU A 27 -19.71 -5.40 -5.96
N ALA A 28 -18.48 -4.99 -6.26
CA ALA A 28 -18.09 -4.55 -7.61
C ALA A 28 -18.26 -5.67 -8.63
N VAL A 29 -17.85 -6.91 -8.29
CA VAL A 29 -18.08 -8.10 -9.14
C VAL A 29 -19.58 -8.36 -9.31
N LYS A 30 -20.39 -8.27 -8.25
CA LYS A 30 -21.84 -8.41 -8.35
C LYS A 30 -22.48 -7.36 -9.26
N ARG A 31 -22.07 -6.09 -9.14
CA ARG A 31 -22.53 -4.97 -10.01
C ARG A 31 -22.10 -5.16 -11.46
N SER A 32 -20.94 -5.77 -11.70
CA SER A 32 -20.44 -6.02 -13.05
C SER A 32 -21.33 -6.97 -13.85
N GLY A 33 -22.07 -7.87 -13.20
CA GLY A 33 -22.86 -8.90 -13.85
C GLY A 33 -22.05 -10.05 -14.47
N VAL A 34 -20.70 -10.04 -14.36
CA VAL A 34 -19.83 -11.14 -14.79
C VAL A 34 -20.17 -12.41 -14.01
N LYS A 35 -20.31 -13.54 -14.70
CA LYS A 35 -20.58 -14.86 -14.10
C LYS A 35 -19.33 -15.74 -14.04
N ASP A 36 -18.54 -15.73 -15.11
CA ASP A 36 -17.26 -16.43 -15.22
C ASP A 36 -16.23 -15.46 -15.79
N GLY A 37 -15.11 -15.31 -15.10
CA GLY A 37 -14.08 -14.34 -15.48
C GLY A 37 -13.00 -14.17 -14.42
N ILE A 38 -12.27 -13.06 -14.52
CA ILE A 38 -11.13 -12.72 -13.67
C ILE A 38 -11.39 -11.34 -13.03
N ALA A 39 -11.00 -11.17 -11.77
CA ALA A 39 -11.10 -9.91 -11.05
C ALA A 39 -9.72 -9.41 -10.64
N VAL A 40 -9.18 -8.44 -11.40
CA VAL A 40 -7.90 -7.81 -11.06
C VAL A 40 -8.12 -6.66 -10.08
N VAL A 41 -7.54 -6.76 -8.89
CA VAL A 41 -7.52 -5.69 -7.89
C VAL A 41 -6.11 -5.12 -7.82
N TYR A 42 -5.95 -3.81 -8.03
CA TYR A 42 -4.64 -3.19 -8.10
C TYR A 42 -4.62 -1.77 -7.54
N SER A 43 -3.47 -1.37 -6.99
CA SER A 43 -3.23 0.01 -6.57
C SER A 43 -2.71 0.88 -7.71
N HIS A 44 -3.16 2.14 -7.76
CA HIS A 44 -2.60 3.16 -8.66
C HIS A 44 -1.32 3.78 -8.08
N HIS A 45 -1.07 3.60 -6.78
CA HIS A 45 0.06 4.18 -6.08
C HIS A 45 1.22 3.19 -6.01
N THR A 46 2.44 3.68 -6.24
CA THR A 46 3.69 2.90 -6.23
C THR A 46 4.22 2.59 -4.83
N THR A 47 3.62 3.19 -3.80
CA THR A 47 3.95 3.01 -2.37
C THR A 47 2.90 2.19 -1.64
N CYS A 48 1.95 1.59 -2.37
CA CYS A 48 0.89 0.77 -1.82
C CYS A 48 0.90 -0.61 -2.49
N SER A 49 0.33 -1.60 -1.80
CA SER A 49 0.26 -2.97 -2.27
C SER A 49 -1.16 -3.50 -2.20
N VAL A 50 -1.42 -4.59 -2.91
CA VAL A 50 -2.63 -5.39 -2.75
C VAL A 50 -2.19 -6.81 -2.43
N ILE A 51 -2.74 -7.39 -1.37
CA ILE A 51 -2.40 -8.74 -0.91
C ILE A 51 -3.65 -9.53 -0.60
N THR A 52 -3.53 -10.84 -0.70
CA THR A 52 -4.46 -11.80 -0.07
C THR A 52 -3.76 -12.38 1.15
N GLN A 53 -4.38 -12.27 2.32
CA GLN A 53 -3.82 -12.74 3.58
C GLN A 53 -4.93 -13.34 4.45
N GLU A 54 -4.56 -14.22 5.37
CA GLU A 54 -5.45 -14.63 6.46
C GLU A 54 -5.80 -13.42 7.35
N CYS A 55 -7.06 -13.36 7.76
CA CYS A 55 -7.54 -12.42 8.78
C CYS A 55 -7.20 -13.01 10.15
N ALA A 56 -6.25 -12.39 10.86
CA ALA A 56 -5.88 -12.89 12.17
C ALA A 56 -6.95 -12.52 13.21
N PHE A 57 -7.21 -13.42 14.15
CA PHE A 57 -8.21 -13.18 15.20
C PHE A 57 -7.76 -12.17 16.26
N ASP A 58 -6.45 -12.11 16.52
CA ASP A 58 -5.87 -11.31 17.58
C ASP A 58 -5.36 -9.96 17.08
N MET A 59 -5.44 -8.96 17.95
CA MET A 59 -4.92 -7.61 17.70
C MET A 59 -3.64 -7.38 18.49
N SER A 60 -2.65 -6.78 17.84
CA SER A 60 -1.44 -6.28 18.50
C SER A 60 -1.69 -4.94 19.21
N MET A 61 -0.74 -4.53 20.05
CA MET A 61 -0.82 -3.26 20.79
C MET A 61 -0.81 -2.01 19.89
N THR A 62 -0.41 -2.14 18.62
CA THR A 62 -0.39 -1.05 17.64
C THR A 62 -1.73 -0.87 16.92
N GLY A 63 -2.71 -1.75 17.19
CA GLY A 63 -4.00 -1.77 16.52
C GLY A 63 -3.96 -2.34 15.10
N LEU A 64 -2.94 -3.17 14.80
CA LEU A 64 -2.91 -4.06 13.64
C LEU A 64 -3.23 -5.49 14.08
N GLU A 65 -3.84 -6.29 13.20
CA GLU A 65 -3.91 -7.74 13.39
C GLU A 65 -2.49 -8.31 13.60
N THR A 66 -2.35 -9.37 14.39
CA THR A 66 -1.03 -9.94 14.70
C THR A 66 -0.25 -10.32 13.45
N LEU A 67 -0.89 -10.95 12.47
CA LEU A 67 -0.23 -11.31 11.20
C LEU A 67 0.15 -10.08 10.35
N GLN A 68 -0.66 -9.02 10.39
CA GLN A 68 -0.31 -7.74 9.73
C GLN A 68 0.89 -7.09 10.43
N GLN A 69 0.94 -7.13 11.75
CA GLN A 69 2.07 -6.63 12.53
C GLN A 69 3.35 -7.43 12.25
N ASP A 70 3.25 -8.75 12.12
CA ASP A 70 4.40 -9.60 11.77
C ASP A 70 4.94 -9.27 10.38
N LEU A 71 4.06 -9.03 9.40
CA LEU A 71 4.49 -8.57 8.07
C LEU A 71 5.23 -7.22 8.16
N VAL A 72 4.73 -6.29 8.97
CA VAL A 72 5.41 -5.01 9.23
C VAL A 72 6.77 -5.24 9.90
N ASN A 73 6.87 -6.15 10.87
CA ASN A 73 8.11 -6.47 11.57
C ASN A 73 9.17 -7.04 10.61
N VAL A 74 8.80 -7.99 9.75
CA VAL A 74 9.68 -8.56 8.73
C VAL A 74 10.23 -7.46 7.81
N PHE A 75 9.36 -6.58 7.32
CA PHE A 75 9.81 -5.48 6.48
C PHE A 75 10.63 -4.44 7.22
N GLU A 76 10.39 -4.21 8.51
CA GLU A 76 11.22 -3.30 9.28
C GLU A 76 12.67 -3.82 9.41
N GLU A 77 12.87 -5.14 9.38
CA GLU A 77 14.20 -5.75 9.35
C GLU A 77 14.86 -5.66 7.95
N TRP A 78 14.13 -6.01 6.89
CA TRP A 78 14.70 -6.10 5.53
C TRP A 78 14.74 -4.77 4.78
N ILE A 79 13.71 -3.95 4.97
CA ILE A 79 13.48 -2.66 4.29
C ILE A 79 12.97 -1.66 5.34
N PRO A 80 13.83 -1.19 6.25
CA PRO A 80 13.45 -0.36 7.38
C PRO A 80 12.78 0.95 6.97
N THR A 81 11.87 1.46 7.80
CA THR A 81 11.20 2.74 7.54
C THR A 81 12.23 3.86 7.34
N CYS A 82 12.08 4.70 6.30
CA CYS A 82 12.98 5.82 6.07
C CYS A 82 12.87 6.85 7.20
N ARG A 83 13.92 7.00 8.02
CA ARG A 83 13.91 7.88 9.22
C ARG A 83 14.68 9.17 9.07
N TYR A 84 15.64 9.23 8.14
CA TYR A 84 16.49 10.39 7.92
C TYR A 84 16.98 10.45 6.48
N GLU A 85 17.31 11.65 6.02
CA GLU A 85 17.83 11.90 4.67
C GLU A 85 19.16 11.16 4.45
N GLY A 86 19.30 10.51 3.30
CA GLY A 86 20.48 9.73 2.94
C GLY A 86 20.49 8.28 3.46
N MET A 87 19.48 7.86 4.24
CA MET A 87 19.28 6.44 4.58
C MET A 87 19.07 5.58 3.34
N TYR A 88 18.33 6.12 2.37
CA TYR A 88 18.19 5.58 1.03
C TYR A 88 18.73 6.59 0.01
N LEU A 89 19.13 6.11 -1.16
CA LEU A 89 19.55 6.99 -2.27
C LEU A 89 18.39 7.79 -2.88
N HIS A 90 17.16 7.28 -2.74
CA HIS A 90 15.93 7.98 -3.09
C HIS A 90 15.34 8.62 -1.81
N PRO A 91 14.73 9.82 -1.89
CA PRO A 91 14.72 10.70 -3.05
C PRO A 91 16.10 11.35 -3.29
N GLY A 92 16.42 11.60 -4.56
CA GLY A 92 17.57 12.42 -4.94
C GLY A 92 17.17 13.89 -5.15
N ARG A 93 18.15 14.79 -5.26
CA ARG A 93 17.92 16.24 -5.38
C ARG A 93 16.87 16.64 -6.42
N LYS A 94 16.89 16.00 -7.60
CA LYS A 94 15.90 16.27 -8.67
C LYS A 94 14.46 15.97 -8.25
N ALA A 95 14.24 14.91 -7.46
CA ALA A 95 12.91 14.56 -6.97
C ALA A 95 12.44 15.58 -5.93
N LEU A 96 13.36 16.06 -5.07
CA LEU A 96 13.07 17.10 -4.09
C LEU A 96 12.72 18.44 -4.76
N ASP A 97 13.51 18.87 -5.75
CA ASP A 97 13.24 20.10 -6.50
C ASP A 97 11.88 20.02 -7.22
N PHE A 98 11.52 18.84 -7.77
CA PHE A 98 10.22 18.63 -8.39
C PHE A 98 9.08 18.72 -7.37
N ALA A 99 9.20 18.04 -6.23
CA ALA A 99 8.21 18.06 -5.17
C ALA A 99 7.94 19.48 -4.66
N GLU A 100 9.00 20.25 -4.41
CA GLU A 100 8.90 21.66 -4.03
C GLU A 100 8.17 22.47 -5.11
N SER A 101 8.45 22.22 -6.40
CA SER A 101 7.79 22.91 -7.51
C SER A 101 6.29 22.66 -7.62
N VAL A 102 5.80 21.53 -7.08
CA VAL A 102 4.37 21.18 -7.04
C VAL A 102 3.74 21.38 -5.66
N GLY A 103 4.47 21.95 -4.70
CA GLY A 103 3.98 22.23 -3.34
C GLY A 103 3.90 21.02 -2.42
N GLU A 104 4.62 19.94 -2.73
CA GLU A 104 4.81 18.80 -1.84
C GLU A 104 5.93 19.07 -0.84
N ASP A 105 5.79 18.54 0.38
CA ASP A 105 6.82 18.69 1.40
C ASP A 105 7.94 17.67 1.23
N ASN A 106 9.14 18.05 1.66
CA ASN A 106 10.31 17.18 1.59
C ASN A 106 10.09 15.83 2.30
N PHE A 107 9.31 15.84 3.39
CA PHE A 107 8.97 14.63 4.13
C PHE A 107 8.16 13.64 3.28
N GLY A 108 7.15 14.09 2.52
CA GLY A 108 6.35 13.24 1.65
C GLY A 108 7.17 12.52 0.57
N CYS A 109 8.29 13.09 0.15
CA CYS A 109 9.23 12.46 -0.79
C CYS A 109 10.08 11.34 -0.18
N HIS A 110 10.24 11.32 1.14
CA HIS A 110 11.07 10.35 1.86
C HIS A 110 10.28 9.08 2.20
N ASN A 111 9.83 8.38 1.15
CA ASN A 111 8.96 7.20 1.24
C ASN A 111 9.55 5.97 0.50
N THR A 112 10.87 5.93 0.37
CA THR A 112 11.59 4.90 -0.39
C THR A 112 11.32 3.49 0.12
N ASP A 113 11.24 3.32 1.44
CA ASP A 113 10.89 2.04 2.04
C ASP A 113 9.52 1.55 1.55
N ALA A 114 8.52 2.43 1.43
CA ALA A 114 7.20 2.07 0.93
C ALA A 114 7.24 1.65 -0.55
N HIS A 115 8.05 2.32 -1.39
CA HIS A 115 8.28 1.90 -2.78
C HIS A 115 8.95 0.51 -2.87
N LEU A 116 9.96 0.26 -2.04
CA LEU A 116 10.70 -1.00 -2.02
C LEU A 116 9.82 -2.14 -1.50
N ARG A 117 9.10 -1.94 -0.39
CA ARG A 117 8.11 -2.89 0.15
C ARG A 117 7.04 -3.20 -0.89
N SER A 118 6.50 -2.18 -1.57
CA SER A 118 5.52 -2.36 -2.66
C SER A 118 6.08 -3.18 -3.83
N SER A 119 7.36 -2.99 -4.17
CA SER A 119 8.02 -3.73 -5.24
C SER A 119 8.20 -5.21 -4.92
N VAL A 120 8.41 -5.57 -3.64
CA VAL A 120 8.51 -6.96 -3.19
C VAL A 120 7.13 -7.62 -3.09
N ILE A 121 6.17 -6.93 -2.49
CA ILE A 121 4.82 -7.49 -2.28
C ILE A 121 4.05 -7.62 -3.60
N GLY A 122 4.16 -6.63 -4.48
CA GLY A 122 3.33 -6.48 -5.66
C GLY A 122 2.15 -5.55 -5.44
N ARG A 123 1.72 -4.93 -6.54
CA ARG A 123 0.66 -3.90 -6.56
C ARG A 123 -0.69 -4.41 -7.01
N ASN A 124 -0.79 -5.71 -7.31
CA ASN A 124 -2.03 -6.32 -7.75
C ASN A 124 -2.15 -7.76 -7.27
N VAL A 125 -3.39 -8.23 -7.27
CA VAL A 125 -3.78 -9.63 -7.22
C VAL A 125 -4.82 -9.85 -8.32
N THR A 126 -4.91 -11.08 -8.81
CA THR A 126 -5.77 -11.48 -9.94
C THR A 126 -6.58 -12.70 -9.59
#